data_AF-A0A163AGW8-F1
#
_entry.id   AF-A0A163AGW8-F1
#
_cell.length_a   1.000
_cell.length_b   1.000
_cell.length_c   1.000
_cell.angle_alpha   90.00
_cell.angle_beta   90.00
_cell.angle_gamma   90.00
#
_symmetry.space_group_name_H-M   'P 1'
#
loop_
_entity.id
_entity.type
_entity.pdbx_description
1 polymer ?
#
loop_
_entity_poly.entity_id
_entity_poly.type
_entity_poly.pdbx_seq_one_letter_code
_entity_poly.pdbx_strand_id
1 'polypeptide(L)' 'MHDELISPKKRQNSRKRVEKWLIRNQQYINITAIEKEISAPKGLIQKFVKYDKKINDKWIDPLFAVIKNFTSFNLRS' A
#
# COMPACT_ATOMS: atom_id res chain seq x y z
N MET A 1 -25.04 4.30 -0.42
CA MET A 1 -23.59 4.22 -0.11
C MET A 1 -22.87 4.91 -1.25
N HIS A 2 -22.13 5.99 -0.96
CA HIS A 2 -21.52 6.83 -1.99
C HIS A 2 -20.26 6.15 -2.53
N ASP A 3 -20.38 5.44 -3.65
CA ASP A 3 -19.25 5.05 -4.47
C ASP A 3 -18.68 6.33 -5.10
N GLU A 4 -17.76 6.98 -4.39
CA GLU A 4 -16.92 8.02 -4.98
C GLU A 4 -16.16 7.40 -6.16
N LEU A 5 -16.55 7.78 -7.38
CA LEU A 5 -15.84 7.49 -8.61
C LEU A 5 -14.40 8.04 -8.50
N ILE A 6 -13.48 7.21 -8.03
CA ILE A 6 -12.06 7.54 -7.96
C ILE A 6 -11.58 7.79 -9.39
N SER A 7 -11.34 9.05 -9.74
CA SER A 7 -10.80 9.44 -11.04
C SER A 7 -9.55 8.60 -11.37
N PRO A 8 -9.41 8.07 -12.60
CA PRO A 8 -8.30 7.20 -12.97
C PRO A 8 -6.91 7.81 -12.70
N LYS A 9 -6.80 9.15 -12.76
CA LYS A 9 -5.57 9.88 -12.39
C LYS A 9 -5.22 9.75 -10.90
N LYS A 10 -6.21 9.80 -10.01
CA LYS A 10 -6.00 9.65 -8.55
C LYS A 10 -5.48 8.26 -8.23
N ARG A 11 -6.06 7.22 -8.85
CA ARG A 11 -5.64 5.83 -8.67
C ARG A 11 -4.21 5.56 -9.15
N GLN A 12 -3.83 6.12 -10.29
CA GLN A 12 -2.46 6.00 -10.81
C GLN A 12 -1.42 6.63 -9.87
N ASN A 13 -1.75 7.77 -9.26
CA ASN A 13 -0.90 8.40 -8.24
C ASN A 13 -0.82 7.56 -6.95
N SER A 14 -1.94 7.00 -6.49
CA SER A 14 -1.95 6.11 -5.33
C SER A 14 -1.05 4.88 -5.56
N ARG A 15 -1.16 4.22 -6.73
CA ARG A 15 -0.32 3.07 -7.08
C ARG A 15 1.16 3.38 -6.99
N LYS A 16 1.62 4.42 -7.68
CA LYS A 16 3.04 4.82 -7.67
C LYS A 16 3.54 5.13 -6.25
N ARG A 17 2.71 5.76 -5.42
CA ARG A 17 3.06 6.07 -4.02
C ARG A 17 3.18 4.81 -3.18
N VAL A 18 2.23 3.88 -3.29
CA VAL A 18 2.25 2.60 -2.58
C VAL A 18 3.49 1.79 -2.97
N GLU A 19 3.70 1.58 -4.26
CA GLU A 19 4.81 0.78 -4.79
C GLU A 19 6.16 1.34 -4.36
N LYS A 20 6.36 2.65 -4.52
CA LYS A 20 7.60 3.34 -4.11
C LYS A 20 7.82 3.27 -2.60
N TRP A 21 6.77 3.40 -1.80
CA TRP A 21 6.89 3.33 -0.34
C TRP A 21 7.23 1.91 0.12
N LEU A 22 6.58 0.89 -0.44
CA LEU A 22 6.85 -0.51 -0.10
C LEU A 22 8.30 -0.90 -0.40
N ILE A 23 8.83 -0.55 -1.57
CA ILE A 23 10.23 -0.85 -1.93
C ILE A 23 11.21 -0.18 -0.97
N ARG A 24 10.96 1.09 -0.62
CA ARG A 24 11.84 1.89 0.26
C ARG A 24 11.80 1.44 1.71
N ASN A 25 10.64 1.01 2.19
CA ASN A 25 10.42 0.74 3.61
C ASN A 25 10.40 -0.75 3.96
N GLN A 26 10.55 -1.65 2.99
CA GLN A 26 10.45 -3.11 3.19
C GLN A 26 11.27 -3.67 4.36
N GLN A 27 12.42 -3.05 4.66
CA GLN A 27 13.33 -3.49 5.72
C GLN A 27 12.93 -3.01 7.12
N TYR A 28 12.03 -2.02 7.19
CA TYR A 28 11.58 -1.39 8.44
C TYR A 28 10.18 -1.81 8.84
N ILE A 29 9.46 -2.54 7.98
CA ILE A 29 8.04 -2.87 8.18
C ILE A 29 7.83 -4.39 8.24
N ASN A 30 6.90 -4.80 9.09
CA ASN A 30 6.42 -6.19 9.06
C ASN A 30 5.40 -6.36 7.93
N ILE A 31 5.89 -6.80 6.76
CA ILE A 31 5.05 -7.02 5.58
C ILE A 31 3.86 -7.96 5.88
N THR A 32 4.08 -9.01 6.68
CA THR A 32 3.02 -9.97 7.03
C THR A 32 1.92 -9.31 7.85
N ALA A 33 2.26 -8.36 8.72
CA ALA A 33 1.28 -7.62 9.51
C ALA A 33 0.41 -6.72 8.62
N ILE A 34 1.01 -6.03 7.65
CA ILE A 34 0.28 -5.20 6.67
C ILE A 34 -0.69 -6.06 5.85
N GLU A 35 -0.24 -7.22 5.38
CA GLU A 35 -1.10 -8.15 4.62
C GLU A 35 -2.30 -8.62 5.44
N LYS A 36 -2.10 -8.90 6.74
CA LYS A 36 -3.19 -9.27 7.65
C LYS A 36 -4.17 -8.13 7.87
N GLU A 37 -3.68 -6.91 8.07
CA GLU A 37 -4.51 -5.72 8.31
C GLU A 37 -5.50 -5.49 7.16
N ILE A 38 -5.06 -5.65 5.91
CA ILE A 38 -5.92 -5.48 4.73
C ILE A 38 -6.61 -6.78 4.29
N SER A 39 -6.51 -7.86 5.06
CA SER A 39 -7.01 -9.20 4.69
C SER A 39 -6.52 -9.69 3.32
N ALA A 40 -5.28 -9.35 2.95
CA ALA A 40 -4.66 -9.77 1.70
C ALA A 40 -4.07 -11.20 1.81
N PRO A 41 -3.95 -11.91 0.68
CA PRO A 41 -3.22 -13.15 0.62
C PRO A 41 -1.79 -12.97 1.10
N LYS A 42 -1.33 -13.93 1.91
CA LYS A 42 0.05 -13.96 2.38
C LYS A 42 1.03 -13.97 1.21
N GLY A 43 2.04 -13.12 1.30
CA GLY A 43 3.09 -12.98 0.30
C GLY A 43 2.72 -12.13 -0.91
N LEU A 44 1.57 -11.44 -0.92
CA LEU A 44 1.22 -10.48 -1.97
C LEU A 44 2.26 -9.37 -2.08
N ILE A 45 2.54 -8.69 -0.97
CA ILE A 45 3.51 -7.60 -0.90
C ILE A 45 4.91 -8.18 -1.01
N GLN A 46 5.16 -9.34 -0.40
CA GLN A 46 6.46 -10.00 -0.48
C GLN A 46 6.84 -10.34 -1.93
N LYS A 47 5.90 -10.84 -2.73
CA LYS A 47 6.12 -11.15 -4.15
C LYS A 47 6.39 -9.90 -4.97
N PHE A 48 5.70 -8.81 -4.67
CA PHE A 48 5.97 -7.52 -5.30
C PHE A 48 7.39 -7.06 -5.03
N VAL A 49 7.78 -7.02 -3.76
CA VAL A 49 9.08 -6.47 -3.36
C VAL A 49 10.26 -7.35 -3.79
N LYS A 50 10.14 -8.69 -3.73
CA LYS A 50 11.24 -9.61 -4.04
C LYS A 50 11.35 -10.00 -5.51
N TYR A 51 10.22 -10.13 -6.20
CA TYR A 51 10.15 -10.70 -7.54
C TYR A 51 9.56 -9.73 -8.58
N ASP A 52 9.43 -8.45 -8.22
CA ASP A 52 8.83 -7.40 -9.05
C ASP A 52 7.44 -7.77 -9.60
N LYS A 53 6.68 -8.59 -8.84
CA LYS A 53 5.34 -9.02 -9.24
C LYS A 53 4.33 -7.89 -9.01
N LYS A 54 3.64 -7.48 -10.07
CA LYS A 54 2.63 -6.42 -10.01
C LYS A 54 1.54 -6.72 -8.97
N ILE A 55 1.28 -5.75 -8.08
CA ILE A 55 0.14 -5.77 -7.15
C ILE A 55 -1.16 -5.50 -7.93
N ASN A 56 -2.20 -6.28 -7.68
CA ASN A 56 -3.52 -6.08 -8.29
C ASN A 56 -4.15 -4.76 -7.80
N ASP A 57 -4.80 -4.02 -8.69
CA ASP A 57 -5.44 -2.72 -8.42
C ASP A 57 -6.43 -2.76 -7.26
N LYS A 58 -7.04 -3.91 -6.95
CA LYS A 58 -7.95 -4.05 -5.79
C LYS A 58 -7.26 -3.85 -4.43
N TRP A 59 -5.94 -4.02 -4.37
CA TRP A 59 -5.16 -3.87 -3.13
C TRP A 59 -4.51 -2.50 -2.99
N ILE A 60 -4.49 -1.69 -4.04
CA ILE A 60 -3.79 -0.41 -4.04
C ILE A 60 -4.43 0.57 -3.05
N ASP A 61 -5.76 0.70 -3.04
CA ASP A 61 -6.45 1.63 -2.15
C ASP A 61 -6.35 1.20 -0.66
N PRO A 62 -6.56 -0.09 -0.29
CA PRO A 62 -6.28 -0.56 1.07
C PRO A 62 -4.83 -0.33 1.52
N LEU A 63 -3.85 -0.64 0.68
CA LEU A 63 -2.43 -0.41 0.99
C LEU A 63 -2.15 1.09 1.18
N PHE A 64 -2.74 1.94 0.34
CA PHE A 64 -2.57 3.38 0.44
C PHE A 64 -3.13 3.92 1.77
N ALA A 65 -4.28 3.41 2.23
CA ALA A 65 -4.85 3.79 3.52
C ALA A 65 -3.93 3.42 4.70
N VAL A 66 -3.41 2.19 4.71
CA VAL A 66 -2.46 1.73 5.76
C VAL A 66 -1.19 2.58 5.75
N ILE A 67 -0.60 2.79 4.56
CA ILE A 67 0.62 3.60 4.42
C ILE A 67 0.38 5.04 4.88
N LYS A 68 -0.79 5.61 4.58
CA LYS A 68 -1.14 6.96 5.03
C LYS A 68 -1.08 7.06 6.56
N ASN A 69 -1.59 6.07 7.30
CA ASN A 69 -1.55 6.03 8.76
C ASN A 69 -0.11 5.95 9.31
N PHE A 70 0.79 5.21 8.63
CA PHE A 70 2.21 5.20 9.00
C PHE A 70 2.88 6.55 8.75
N THR A 71 2.52 7.24 7.68
CA THR A 71 3.14 8.52 7.31
C THR A 71 2.53 9.73 7.99
N SER A 72 1.36 9.60 8.60
CA SER A 72 0.68 10.72 9.29
C SER A 72 1.29 11.03 10.67
N PHE A 73 2.28 10.27 11.12
CA PHE A 73 2.99 10.56 12.35
C PHE A 73 3.87 11.80 12.18
N ASN A 74 3.35 12.96 12.60
CA ASN A 74 4.15 14.15 12.83
C ASN A 74 4.62 14.12 14.29
N LEU A 75 5.94 14.00 14.49
CA LEU A 75 6.55 14.46 15.73
C LEU A 75 6.34 15.97 15.78
N ARG A 76 5.32 16.42 16.51
CA ARG A 76 5.23 17.82 16.93
C ARG A 76 6.44 18.04 17.86
N SER A 77 7.46 18.68 17.33
CA SER A 77 8.52 19.34 18.08
C SER A 77 7.94 20.49 18.90
#